data_AF-A0A0S8B550-F1
#
_entry.id   AF-A0A0S8B550-F1
#
_cell.length_a   1.000
_cell.length_b   1.000
_cell.length_c   1.000
_cell.angle_alpha   90.00
_cell.angle_beta   90.00
_cell.angle_gamma   90.00
#
_symmetry.space_group_name_H-M   'P 1'
#
loop_
_entity.id
_entity.type
_entity.pdbx_description
1 polymer ?
#
loop_
_entity_poly.entity_id
_entity_poly.type
_entity_poly.pdbx_seq_one_letter_code
_entity_poly.pdbx_strand_id
1 'polypeptide(L)'
;MAQYKDNTLLEAQKSKLKPPSMFKVMLLNDDYTPMEFVVLVLQKFFNMTRERATQVMLKVHRDGIGVCGVYPKDVAATKVQQVAGFSRKHQHPLQCVMEET
;
A
#
# COMPACT_ATOMS: atom_id res chain seq x y z
N MET A 1 -57.44 -33.10 5.30
CA MET A 1 -56.92 -31.82 4.76
C MET A 1 -55.80 -31.36 5.67
N ALA A 2 -54.53 -31.58 5.30
CA ALA A 2 -53.38 -31.07 6.05
C ALA A 2 -52.82 -29.88 5.28
N GLN A 3 -53.02 -28.66 5.80
CA GLN A 3 -52.41 -27.46 5.25
C GLN A 3 -50.94 -27.41 5.71
N TYR A 4 -50.03 -27.72 4.80
CA TYR A 4 -48.62 -27.36 4.95
C TYR A 4 -48.48 -25.85 4.76
N LYS A 5 -48.26 -25.12 5.85
CA LYS A 5 -47.77 -23.73 5.81
C LYS A 5 -46.26 -23.78 5.64
N ASP A 6 -45.81 -23.81 4.39
CA ASP A 6 -44.42 -23.57 4.06
C ASP A 6 -44.20 -22.04 4.07
N ASN A 7 -43.89 -21.50 5.25
CA ASN A 7 -43.53 -20.10 5.40
C ASN A 7 -42.04 -19.98 5.64
N THR A 8 -41.26 -20.38 4.64
CA THR A 8 -39.80 -20.21 4.67
C THR A 8 -39.45 -18.85 4.05
N LEU A 9 -39.82 -17.76 4.73
CA LEU A 9 -39.28 -16.42 4.45
C LEU A 9 -37.89 -16.34 5.08
N LEU A 10 -36.87 -16.77 4.31
CA LEU A 10 -35.48 -16.42 4.59
C LEU A 10 -35.33 -14.91 4.30
N GLU A 11 -35.55 -14.08 5.32
CA GLU A 11 -35.14 -12.69 5.28
C GLU A 11 -33.63 -12.66 4.99
N ALA A 12 -33.27 -12.16 3.81
CA ALA A 12 -31.88 -11.94 3.45
C ALA A 12 -31.29 -10.93 4.44
N GLN A 13 -30.61 -11.44 5.48
CA GLN A 13 -29.76 -10.62 6.32
C GLN A 13 -28.76 -9.93 5.39
N LYS A 14 -28.94 -8.63 5.15
CA LYS A 14 -27.92 -7.79 4.54
C LYS A 14 -26.74 -7.78 5.49
N SER A 15 -25.83 -8.75 5.36
CA SER A 15 -24.56 -8.71 6.09
C SER A 15 -23.88 -7.41 5.68
N LYS A 16 -23.77 -6.46 6.61
CA LYS A 16 -23.01 -5.24 6.38
C LYS A 16 -21.55 -5.67 6.20
N LEU A 17 -21.08 -5.71 4.96
CA LEU A 17 -19.68 -5.99 4.66
C LEU A 17 -18.84 -4.95 5.40
N LYS A 18 -17.88 -5.41 6.21
CA LYS A 18 -16.94 -4.51 6.88
C LYS A 18 -16.10 -3.81 5.80
N PRO A 19 -15.83 -2.50 5.93
CA PRO A 19 -14.93 -1.81 5.03
C PRO A 19 -13.53 -2.47 5.10
N PRO A 20 -12.76 -2.46 3.99
CA PRO A 20 -11.44 -3.05 3.96
C PRO A 20 -10.48 -2.30 4.90
N SER A 21 -9.62 -3.03 5.60
CA SER A 21 -8.50 -2.45 6.35
C SER A 21 -7.58 -1.66 5.41
N MET A 22 -7.21 -0.47 5.84
CA MET A 22 -6.31 0.43 5.12
C MET A 22 -4.89 0.28 5.67
N PHE A 23 -3.90 0.46 4.81
CA PHE A 23 -2.49 0.27 5.10
C PHE A 23 -1.69 1.45 4.58
N LYS A 24 -0.80 1.99 5.41
CA LYS A 24 0.27 2.90 4.96
C LYS A 24 1.32 2.09 4.23
N VAL A 25 1.76 2.57 3.07
CA VAL A 25 2.97 2.07 2.39
C VAL A 25 4.07 3.09 2.60
N MET A 26 5.24 2.61 3.03
CA MET A 26 6.35 3.44 3.50
C MET A 26 7.68 2.96 2.93
N LEU A 27 8.59 3.89 2.66
CA LEU A 27 9.99 3.59 2.37
C LEU A 27 10.84 3.80 3.62
N LEU A 28 11.83 2.92 3.82
CA LEU A 28 12.83 3.04 4.88
C LEU A 28 14.13 3.59 4.31
N ASN A 29 14.82 4.41 5.11
CA ASN A 29 16.12 4.95 4.75
C ASN A 29 17.21 3.86 4.78
N ASP A 30 18.21 4.03 3.94
CA ASP A 30 19.44 3.26 3.91
C ASP A 30 20.58 4.11 3.33
N ASP A 31 21.83 3.71 3.55
CA ASP A 31 23.01 4.52 3.18
C ASP A 31 23.51 4.27 1.74
N TYR A 32 22.85 3.41 0.96
CA TYR A 32 23.37 2.92 -0.34
C TYR A 32 22.48 3.25 -1.53
N THR A 33 21.17 3.41 -1.33
CA THR A 33 20.22 3.71 -2.39
C THR A 33 20.34 5.19 -2.81
N PRO A 34 20.62 5.51 -4.09
CA PRO A 34 20.73 6.89 -4.55
C PRO A 34 19.42 7.67 -4.39
N MET A 35 19.50 8.95 -4.01
CA MET A 35 18.32 9.83 -3.85
C MET A 35 17.46 9.89 -5.11
N GLU A 36 18.07 10.01 -6.30
CA GLU A 36 17.33 10.02 -7.57
C GLU A 36 16.62 8.70 -7.86
N PHE A 37 17.15 7.57 -7.37
CA PHE A 37 16.47 6.28 -7.49
C PHE A 37 15.19 6.26 -6.65
N VAL A 38 15.23 6.80 -5.43
CA VAL A 38 14.05 6.94 -4.56
C VAL A 38 13.00 7.84 -5.22
N VAL A 39 13.41 8.97 -5.81
CA VAL A 39 12.50 9.86 -6.55
C VAL A 39 11.85 9.11 -7.72
N LEU A 40 12.62 8.34 -8.50
CA LEU A 40 12.10 7.54 -9.61
C LEU A 40 11.09 6.48 -9.15
N VAL A 41 11.35 5.80 -8.02
CA VAL A 41 10.43 4.84 -7.40
C VAL A 41 9.11 5.51 -7.02
N LEU A 42 9.17 6.68 -6.39
CA LEU A 42 8.00 7.46 -5.98
C LEU A 42 7.17 7.94 -7.16
N GLN A 43 7.81 8.39 -8.24
CA GLN A 43 7.11 8.78 -9.47
C GLN A 43 6.46 7.57 -10.15
N LYS A 44 7.19 6.46 -10.27
CA LYS A 44 6.77 5.28 -11.05
C LYS A 44 5.66 4.47 -10.38
N PHE A 45 5.73 4.26 -9.07
CA PHE A 45 4.83 3.35 -8.36
C PHE A 45 3.77 4.06 -7.52
N PHE A 46 3.97 5.33 -7.19
CA PHE A 46 3.04 6.11 -6.37
C PHE A 46 2.44 7.30 -7.12
N ASN A 47 2.74 7.45 -8.42
CA ASN A 47 2.24 8.50 -9.29
C ASN A 47 2.47 9.91 -8.71
N MET A 48 3.58 10.10 -8.00
CA MET A 48 3.95 11.41 -7.49
C MET A 48 4.53 12.28 -8.60
N THR A 49 4.27 13.59 -8.55
CA THR A 49 5.07 14.55 -9.31
C THR A 49 6.51 14.54 -8.79
N ARG A 50 7.46 15.05 -9.57
CA ARG A 50 8.86 15.09 -9.16
C ARG A 50 9.06 15.91 -7.87
N GLU A 51 8.32 17.00 -7.73
CA GLU A 51 8.39 17.91 -6.58
C GLU A 51 7.94 17.17 -5.31
N ARG A 52 6.78 16.51 -5.37
CA ARG A 52 6.26 15.72 -4.23
C ARG A 52 7.15 14.53 -3.92
N ALA A 53 7.65 13.83 -4.95
CA ALA A 53 8.57 12.72 -4.79
C ALA A 53 9.87 13.16 -4.09
N THR A 54 10.42 14.31 -4.47
CA THR A 54 11.62 14.90 -3.84
C THR A 54 11.37 15.21 -2.37
N GLN A 55 10.21 15.79 -2.02
CA GLN A 55 9.85 16.06 -0.63
C GLN A 55 9.75 14.79 0.22
N VAL A 56 9.09 13.75 -0.32
CA VAL A 56 8.97 12.46 0.39
C VAL A 56 10.34 11.78 0.50
N MET A 57 11.15 11.81 -0.55
CA MET A 57 12.53 11.29 -0.52
C MET A 57 13.37 11.97 0.57
N LEU A 58 13.33 13.31 0.66
CA LEU A 58 14.05 14.05 1.70
C LEU A 58 13.55 13.68 3.10
N LYS A 59 12.24 13.41 3.24
CA LYS A 59 11.67 12.93 4.50
C LYS A 59 12.20 11.55 4.87
N VAL A 60 12.20 10.59 3.95
CA VAL A 60 12.81 9.27 4.17
C VAL A 60 14.25 9.43 4.63
N HIS A 61 15.05 10.23 3.92
CA HIS A 61 16.46 10.43 4.21
C HIS A 61 16.73 11.01 5.60
N ARG A 62 15.92 11.99 6.04
CA ARG A 62 16.13 12.70 7.31
C ARG A 62 15.50 11.99 8.51
N ASP A 63 14.31 11.43 8.32
CA ASP A 63 13.49 10.88 9.39
C ASP A 63 13.61 9.35 9.51
N GLY A 64 14.35 8.71 8.60
CA GLY A 64 14.52 7.26 8.54
C GLY A 64 13.37 6.51 7.87
N ILE A 65 12.21 7.16 7.71
CA ILE A 65 11.01 6.58 7.12
C ILE A 65 10.14 7.65 6.45
N GLY A 66 9.45 7.30 5.37
CA GLY A 66 8.51 8.20 4.69
C GLY A 66 7.29 7.48 4.15
N VAL A 67 6.11 8.04 4.40
CA VAL A 67 4.83 7.53 3.88
C VAL A 67 4.67 7.92 2.42
N CYS A 68 4.48 6.91 1.57
CA CYS A 68 4.27 7.07 0.14
C CYS A 68 2.78 7.14 -0.22
N GLY A 69 1.92 6.47 0.54
CA GLY A 69 0.47 6.50 0.35
C GLY A 69 -0.27 5.56 1.29
N VAL A 70 -1.59 5.62 1.27
CA VAL A 70 -2.48 4.74 2.05
C VAL A 70 -3.42 4.01 1.09
N TYR A 71 -3.50 2.69 1.22
CA TYR A 71 -4.21 1.83 0.27
C TYR A 71 -4.90 0.66 0.99
N PRO A 72 -5.91 0.01 0.38
CA PRO A 72 -6.39 -1.29 0.85
C PRO A 72 -5.26 -2.32 0.84
N LYS A 73 -5.35 -3.33 1.72
CA LYS A 73 -4.34 -4.38 1.91
C LYS A 73 -3.71 -4.92 0.62
N ASP A 74 -4.52 -5.34 -0.34
CA ASP A 74 -4.03 -6.00 -1.56
C ASP A 74 -3.25 -5.04 -2.47
N VAL A 75 -3.70 -3.77 -2.53
CA VAL A 75 -3.01 -2.71 -3.29
C VAL A 75 -1.70 -2.34 -2.61
N ALA A 76 -1.70 -2.24 -1.27
CA ALA A 76 -0.49 -1.98 -0.49
C ALA A 76 0.54 -3.10 -0.69
N ALA A 77 0.12 -4.37 -0.58
CA ALA A 77 0.99 -5.53 -0.78
C ALA A 77 1.59 -5.56 -2.19
N THR A 78 0.79 -5.29 -3.21
CA THR A 78 1.26 -5.22 -4.60
C THR A 78 2.31 -4.12 -4.78
N LYS A 79 2.09 -2.92 -4.22
CA LYS A 79 3.06 -1.82 -4.31
C LYS A 79 4.37 -2.17 -3.60
N VAL A 80 4.31 -2.77 -2.42
CA VAL A 80 5.49 -3.26 -1.69
C VAL A 80 6.30 -4.23 -2.55
N GLN A 81 5.64 -5.24 -3.12
CA GLN A 81 6.30 -6.22 -3.99
C GLN A 81 6.92 -5.61 -5.25
N GLN A 82 6.21 -4.66 -5.89
CA GLN A 82 6.70 -3.96 -7.09
C GLN A 82 7.97 -3.15 -6.78
N VAL A 83 7.97 -2.38 -5.69
CA VAL A 83 9.13 -1.58 -5.28
C VAL A 83 10.30 -2.47 -4.88
N ALA A 84 10.06 -3.54 -4.11
CA ALA A 84 11.10 -4.47 -3.70
C ALA A 84 11.74 -5.17 -4.90
N GLY A 85 10.93 -5.64 -5.86
CA GLY A 85 11.42 -6.26 -7.09
C GLY A 85 12.22 -5.28 -7.97
N PHE A 86 11.73 -4.05 -8.10
CA PHE A 86 12.42 -3.01 -8.86
C PHE A 86 13.77 -2.62 -8.25
N SER A 87 13.83 -2.48 -6.92
CA SER A 87 15.05 -2.14 -6.18
C SER A 87 16.09 -3.25 -6.31
N ARG A 88 15.67 -4.52 -6.14
CA ARG A 88 16.55 -5.68 -6.35
C ARG A 88 17.13 -5.75 -7.76
N LYS A 89 16.31 -5.49 -8.79
CA LYS A 89 16.76 -5.49 -10.20
C LYS A 89 17.82 -4.42 -10.46
N HIS A 90 17.79 -3.30 -9.74
CA HIS A 90 18.76 -2.22 -9.84
C HIS A 90 19.87 -2.29 -8.79
N GLN A 91 19.95 -3.39 -8.02
CA GLN A 91 20.98 -3.62 -7.01
C GLN A 91 20.98 -2.58 -5.88
N HIS A 92 19.81 -2.09 -5.49
CA HIS A 92 19.64 -1.19 -4.36
C HIS A 92 18.95 -1.91 -3.18
N PRO A 93 19.39 -1.69 -1.93
CA PRO A 93 18.81 -2.33 -0.76
C PRO A 93 17.51 -1.66 -0.27
N LEU A 94 16.99 -0.66 -0.99
CA LEU A 94 15.78 0.10 -0.65
C LEU A 94 14.63 -0.80 -0.17
N GLN A 95 14.18 -0.57 1.05
CA GLN A 95 13.08 -1.31 1.65
C GLN A 95 11.76 -0.54 1.54
N CYS A 96 10.72 -1.27 1.18
CA CYS A 96 9.34 -0.80 1.13
C CYS A 96 8.51 -1.70 2.03
N VAL A 97 7.74 -1.11 2.95
CA VAL A 97 6.94 -1.83 3.95
C VAL A 97 5.52 -1.30 3.98
N MET A 98 4.61 -2.06 4.61
CA MET A 98 3.25 -1.60 4.88
C MET A 98 2.83 -1.89 6.31
N GLU A 99 2.01 -1.00 6.89
CA GLU A 99 1.49 -1.06 8.25
C GLU A 99 -0.01 -0.75 8.24
N GLU A 100 -0.81 -1.50 9.00
CA GLU A 100 -2.25 -1.24 9.15
C GLU A 100 -2.47 0.11 9.86
N THR A 101 -3.42 0.90 9.37
CA THR A 101 -3.71 2.25 9.89
C THR A 101 -4.60 2.26 11.11
#